data_AF-A0A354J0Y5-F1
#
_entry.id   AF-A0A354J0Y5-F1
#
_cell.length_a   1.000
_cell.length_b   1.000
_cell.length_c   1.000
_cell.angle_alpha   90.00
_cell.angle_beta   90.00
_cell.angle_gamma   90.00
#
_symmetry.space_group_name_H-M   'P 1'
#
loop_
_entity.id
_entity.type
_entity.pdbx_description
1 polymer ?
#
loop_
_entity_poly.entity_id
_entity_poly.type
_entity_poly.pdbx_seq_one_letter_code
_entity_poly.pdbx_strand_id
1 'polypeptide(L)'
;MKIQNSMLLSAALVAGHMAAAHAQTVDPVASMEEKVARLDAFFATKPKLLYKFVNQDYSPTGASYKIKRMRIKTAGYDVVKTDSLVSPYTAYIMLDQTTTTSNDPCGKMRISSIVAGWATSTEALAFQDKEECFPLQTAADYVDPVRLDFAFQKNQWVLKRVTRIEHAMPDGLLSAVWLDVQSDNAVPVTDPDGQLFNSPWKAALQ
;
A
#
# COMPACT_ATOMS: atom_id res chain seq x y z
N MET A 1 -29.19 76.67 -26.85
CA MET A 1 -29.47 75.82 -25.67
C MET A 1 -28.42 74.73 -25.62
N LYS A 2 -27.50 74.77 -24.65
CA LYS A 2 -26.43 73.76 -24.45
C LYS A 2 -26.96 72.69 -23.51
N ILE A 3 -26.88 71.42 -23.88
CA ILE A 3 -27.10 70.27 -22.98
C ILE A 3 -25.79 69.49 -22.94
N GLN A 4 -25.12 69.54 -21.79
CA GLN A 4 -23.99 68.70 -21.43
C GLN A 4 -24.52 67.31 -21.06
N ASN A 5 -24.08 66.27 -21.77
CA ASN A 5 -24.24 64.89 -21.32
C ASN A 5 -22.86 64.38 -20.87
N SER A 6 -22.71 64.26 -19.55
CA SER A 6 -21.59 63.59 -18.90
C SER A 6 -21.76 62.08 -19.04
N MET A 7 -20.90 61.43 -19.84
CA MET A 7 -20.73 59.97 -19.80
C MET A 7 -19.84 59.60 -18.61
N LEU A 8 -20.45 58.96 -17.61
CA LEU A 8 -19.73 58.23 -16.57
C LEU A 8 -19.14 56.95 -17.17
N LEU A 9 -17.81 56.86 -17.18
CA LEU A 9 -17.05 55.68 -17.54
C LEU A 9 -17.02 54.73 -16.33
N SER A 10 -17.86 53.69 -16.34
CA SER A 10 -17.76 52.60 -15.37
C SER A 10 -16.64 51.65 -15.78
N ALA A 11 -15.46 51.81 -15.19
CA ALA A 11 -14.39 50.81 -15.27
C ALA A 11 -14.72 49.65 -14.33
N ALA A 12 -15.34 48.60 -14.86
CA ALA A 12 -15.47 47.33 -14.15
C ALA A 12 -14.09 46.64 -14.15
N LEU A 13 -13.41 46.67 -12.99
CA LEU A 13 -12.26 45.81 -12.70
C LEU A 13 -12.77 44.37 -12.61
N VAL A 14 -12.73 43.62 -13.71
CA VAL A 14 -12.83 42.16 -13.66
C VAL A 14 -11.44 41.67 -13.25
N ALA A 15 -11.21 41.59 -11.93
CA ALA A 15 -10.13 40.80 -11.37
C ALA A 15 -10.44 39.32 -11.64
N GLY A 16 -10.15 38.89 -12.86
CA GLY A 16 -10.09 37.48 -13.21
C GLY A 16 -9.08 36.83 -12.29
N HIS A 17 -9.56 36.14 -11.27
CA HIS A 17 -8.78 35.16 -10.55
C HIS A 17 -8.46 34.07 -11.56
N MET A 18 -7.37 34.24 -12.30
CA MET A 18 -6.71 33.13 -12.95
C MET A 18 -6.24 32.23 -11.81
N ALA A 19 -7.10 31.28 -11.45
CA ALA A 19 -6.68 30.08 -10.77
C ALA A 19 -5.53 29.54 -11.62
N ALA A 20 -4.31 29.73 -11.15
CA ALA A 20 -3.12 29.23 -11.81
C ALA A 20 -3.31 27.72 -11.93
N ALA A 21 -3.71 27.26 -13.11
CA ALA A 21 -3.67 25.88 -13.49
C ALA A 21 -2.22 25.46 -13.22
N HIS A 22 -2.01 24.67 -12.16
CA HIS A 22 -0.69 24.16 -11.87
C HIS A 22 -0.31 23.32 -13.07
N ALA A 23 0.57 23.85 -13.90
CA ALA A 23 1.02 23.16 -15.09
C ALA A 23 1.56 21.81 -14.64
N GLN A 24 1.10 20.76 -15.29
CA GLN A 24 1.59 19.42 -15.05
C GLN A 24 3.05 19.37 -15.50
N THR A 25 3.98 19.15 -14.57
CA THR A 25 5.42 19.14 -14.85
C THR A 25 6.01 17.73 -14.86
N VAL A 26 5.22 16.73 -14.47
CA VAL A 26 5.62 15.33 -14.38
C VAL A 26 4.86 14.52 -15.44
N ASP A 27 5.61 13.74 -16.22
CA ASP A 27 5.06 12.74 -17.13
C ASP A 27 4.43 11.59 -16.30
N PRO A 28 3.11 11.36 -16.40
CA PRO A 28 2.43 10.32 -15.62
C PRO A 28 2.95 8.93 -15.95
N VAL A 29 3.26 8.65 -17.22
CA VAL A 29 3.67 7.31 -17.65
C VAL A 29 5.07 7.02 -17.11
N ALA A 30 6.03 7.90 -17.37
CA ALA A 30 7.40 7.73 -16.87
C ALA A 30 7.47 7.71 -15.34
N SER A 31 6.67 8.53 -14.63
CA SER A 31 6.62 8.51 -13.16
C SER A 31 5.94 7.26 -12.58
N MET A 32 5.01 6.64 -13.31
CA MET A 32 4.44 5.35 -12.93
C MET A 32 5.45 4.22 -13.15
N GLU A 33 6.18 4.22 -14.26
CA GLU A 33 7.28 3.29 -14.54
C GLU A 33 8.33 3.28 -13.44
N GLU A 34 8.74 4.46 -12.97
CA GLU A 34 9.68 4.59 -11.85
C GLU A 34 9.11 3.98 -10.55
N LYS A 35 7.80 4.13 -10.32
CA LYS A 35 7.12 3.54 -9.14
C LYS A 35 7.03 2.01 -9.24
N VAL A 36 6.75 1.48 -10.43
CA VAL A 36 6.78 0.03 -10.69
C VAL A 36 8.18 -0.53 -10.49
N ALA A 37 9.21 0.13 -11.03
CA ALA A 37 10.60 -0.29 -10.85
C ALA A 37 11.03 -0.32 -9.37
N ARG A 38 10.57 0.64 -8.56
CA ARG A 38 10.78 0.63 -7.09
C ARG A 38 10.13 -0.59 -6.43
N LEU A 39 8.90 -0.92 -6.81
CA LEU A 39 8.20 -2.10 -6.29
C LEU A 39 8.90 -3.38 -6.71
N ASP A 40 9.32 -3.51 -7.97
CA ASP A 40 10.09 -4.66 -8.45
C ASP A 40 11.38 -4.84 -7.66
N ALA A 41 12.15 -3.77 -7.48
CA ALA A 41 13.36 -3.80 -6.67
C ALA A 41 13.08 -4.19 -5.22
N PHE A 42 12.02 -3.65 -4.62
CA PHE A 42 11.59 -4.00 -3.26
C PHE A 42 11.23 -5.48 -3.14
N PHE A 43 10.39 -6.01 -4.04
CA PHE A 43 9.96 -7.41 -3.97
C PHE A 43 11.05 -8.41 -4.35
N ALA A 44 12.04 -8.02 -5.16
CA ALA A 44 13.24 -8.82 -5.42
C ALA A 44 14.04 -9.12 -4.14
N THR A 45 13.94 -8.27 -3.11
CA THR A 45 14.56 -8.52 -1.79
C THR A 45 13.85 -9.58 -0.95
N LYS A 46 12.70 -10.11 -1.41
CA LYS A 46 11.82 -11.03 -0.66
C LYS A 46 11.38 -10.42 0.68
N PRO A 47 10.70 -9.26 0.66
CA PRO A 47 10.43 -8.48 1.84
C PRO A 47 9.58 -9.26 2.85
N LYS A 48 9.87 -9.01 4.11
CA LYS A 48 9.18 -9.60 5.26
C LYS A 48 8.35 -8.51 5.95
N LEU A 49 7.13 -8.83 6.34
CA LEU A 49 6.21 -7.94 7.05
C LEU A 49 5.93 -8.54 8.42
N LEU A 50 6.21 -7.80 9.49
CA LEU A 50 5.83 -8.16 10.85
C LEU A 50 4.41 -7.65 11.13
N TYR A 51 3.52 -8.55 11.45
CA TYR A 51 2.12 -8.26 11.75
C TYR A 51 1.67 -9.04 12.98
N LYS A 52 0.55 -8.62 13.55
CA LYS A 52 -0.10 -9.34 14.65
C LYS A 52 -1.57 -9.56 14.35
N PHE A 53 -2.07 -10.72 14.76
CA PHE A 53 -3.49 -10.90 14.98
C PHE A 53 -3.87 -10.32 16.33
N VAL A 54 -4.98 -9.59 16.41
CA VAL A 54 -5.53 -9.02 17.65
C VAL A 54 -6.79 -9.77 18.07
N ASN A 55 -7.27 -9.54 19.30
CA ASN A 55 -8.47 -10.20 19.84
C ASN A 55 -8.34 -11.74 19.83
N GLN A 56 -7.16 -12.25 20.22
CA GLN A 56 -6.85 -13.67 20.22
C GLN A 56 -6.95 -14.23 21.65
N ASP A 57 -8.10 -14.82 22.00
CA ASP A 57 -8.39 -15.31 23.37
C ASP A 57 -7.46 -16.43 23.86
N TYR A 58 -6.80 -17.14 22.94
CA TYR A 58 -5.81 -18.16 23.26
C TYR A 58 -4.41 -17.58 23.52
N SER A 59 -4.21 -16.28 23.29
CA SER A 59 -2.94 -15.60 23.53
C SER A 59 -2.90 -14.98 24.91
N PRO A 60 -1.80 -15.14 25.68
CA PRO A 60 -1.65 -14.47 26.97
C PRO A 60 -1.63 -12.94 26.86
N THR A 61 -1.32 -12.39 25.68
CA THR A 61 -1.28 -10.94 25.42
C THR A 61 -2.51 -10.44 24.65
N GLY A 62 -3.47 -11.33 24.34
CA GLY A 62 -4.59 -11.04 23.44
C GLY A 62 -4.17 -10.83 21.97
N ALA A 63 -2.90 -11.06 21.63
CA ALA A 63 -2.38 -10.91 20.27
C ALA A 63 -1.40 -12.03 19.89
N SER A 64 -1.32 -12.36 18.60
CA SER A 64 -0.33 -13.31 18.09
C SER A 64 0.50 -12.69 16.97
N TYR A 65 1.81 -12.64 17.15
CA TYR A 65 2.78 -12.01 16.26
C TYR A 65 3.29 -13.01 15.23
N LYS A 66 3.46 -12.57 13.99
CA LYS A 66 3.97 -13.38 12.86
C LYS A 66 4.71 -12.50 11.86
N ILE A 67 5.61 -13.12 11.10
CA ILE A 67 6.30 -12.51 9.97
C ILE A 67 5.82 -13.19 8.70
N LYS A 68 5.25 -12.41 7.78
CA LYS A 68 4.87 -12.85 6.43
C LYS A 68 5.97 -12.47 5.46
N ARG A 69 6.50 -13.44 4.72
CA ARG A 69 7.41 -13.22 3.60
C ARG A 69 6.60 -13.21 2.31
N MET A 70 6.64 -12.07 1.63
CA MET A 70 5.88 -11.88 0.40
C MET A 70 6.78 -12.10 -0.81
N ARG A 71 6.20 -12.67 -1.86
CA ARG A 71 6.86 -12.93 -3.14
C ARG A 71 5.92 -12.50 -4.24
N ILE A 72 6.41 -11.62 -5.10
CA ILE A 72 5.71 -11.18 -6.31
C ILE A 72 6.47 -11.74 -7.49
N LYS A 73 5.74 -12.33 -8.45
CA LYS A 73 6.32 -12.85 -9.69
C LYS A 73 6.50 -11.77 -10.73
N THR A 74 5.47 -10.95 -10.89
CA THR A 74 5.34 -9.96 -11.95
C THR A 74 4.57 -8.75 -11.42
N ALA A 75 5.01 -7.56 -11.83
CA ALA A 75 4.25 -6.32 -11.71
C ALA A 75 3.84 -5.85 -13.11
N GLY A 76 2.54 -5.64 -13.32
CA GLY A 76 2.00 -5.02 -14.54
C GLY A 76 1.34 -3.69 -14.20
N TYR A 77 1.30 -2.73 -15.12
CA TYR A 77 0.62 -1.46 -14.88
C TYR A 77 -0.09 -0.94 -16.14
N ASP A 78 -1.08 -0.09 -15.92
CA ASP A 78 -1.78 0.66 -16.97
C ASP A 78 -2.07 2.07 -16.48
N VAL A 79 -1.95 3.06 -17.35
CA VAL A 79 -2.17 4.48 -17.07
C VAL A 79 -3.27 4.99 -18.00
N VAL A 80 -4.36 5.46 -17.41
CA VAL A 80 -5.56 5.90 -18.12
C VAL A 80 -5.79 7.38 -17.87
N LYS A 81 -5.93 8.16 -18.95
CA LYS A 81 -6.37 9.55 -18.84
C LYS A 81 -7.86 9.61 -18.48
N THR A 82 -8.23 10.54 -17.63
CA THR A 82 -9.63 10.73 -17.20
C THR A 82 -10.13 12.12 -17.53
N ASP A 83 -11.45 12.31 -17.42
CA ASP A 83 -12.10 13.62 -17.56
C ASP A 83 -12.01 14.47 -16.26
N SER A 84 -11.37 13.96 -15.21
CA SER A 84 -11.25 14.66 -13.93
C SER A 84 -10.19 15.77 -13.99
N LEU A 85 -10.58 17.00 -13.64
CA LEU A 85 -9.64 18.10 -13.42
C LEU A 85 -8.76 17.91 -12.17
N VAL A 86 -9.22 17.11 -11.22
CA VAL A 86 -8.51 16.84 -9.95
C VAL A 86 -7.56 15.65 -10.11
N SER A 87 -7.91 14.68 -10.94
CA SER A 87 -7.15 13.45 -11.18
C SER A 87 -7.08 13.13 -12.65
N PRO A 88 -6.35 13.92 -13.45
CA PRO A 88 -6.34 13.80 -14.91
C PRO A 88 -5.84 12.43 -15.41
N TYR A 89 -5.18 11.66 -14.55
CA TYR A 89 -4.80 10.28 -14.81
C TYR A 89 -5.14 9.39 -13.61
N THR A 90 -5.50 8.16 -13.90
CA THR A 90 -5.54 7.04 -12.95
C THR A 90 -4.61 5.96 -13.45
N ALA A 91 -4.20 5.09 -12.54
CA ALA A 91 -3.41 3.92 -12.89
C ALA A 91 -3.73 2.76 -11.96
N TYR A 92 -3.40 1.55 -12.39
CA TYR A 92 -3.31 0.42 -11.48
C TYR A 92 -1.97 -0.29 -11.64
N ILE A 93 -1.47 -0.89 -10.56
CA ILE A 93 -0.38 -1.86 -10.58
C ILE A 93 -0.96 -3.21 -10.14
N MET A 94 -0.80 -4.23 -10.98
CA MET A 94 -1.10 -5.63 -10.68
C MET A 94 0.15 -6.30 -10.15
N LEU A 95 0.09 -6.83 -8.93
CA LEU A 95 1.14 -7.65 -8.33
C LEU A 95 0.68 -9.10 -8.31
N ASP A 96 1.33 -9.95 -9.11
CA ASP A 96 1.07 -11.39 -9.08
C ASP A 96 1.77 -11.99 -7.87
N GLN A 97 1.09 -11.96 -6.73
CA GLN A 97 1.59 -12.55 -5.49
C GLN A 97 1.59 -14.07 -5.62
N THR A 98 2.75 -14.69 -5.43
CA THR A 98 2.85 -16.14 -5.33
C THR A 98 2.69 -16.59 -3.89
N THR A 99 2.74 -17.91 -3.66
CA THR A 99 2.81 -18.53 -2.34
C THR A 99 3.60 -17.70 -1.32
N THR A 100 2.88 -17.11 -0.36
CA THR A 100 3.47 -16.39 0.76
C THR A 100 3.74 -17.36 1.88
N THR A 101 4.91 -17.25 2.50
CA THR A 101 5.32 -18.11 3.62
C THR A 101 5.34 -17.27 4.89
N SER A 102 4.87 -17.82 6.00
CA SER A 102 5.01 -17.20 7.31
C SER A 102 5.90 -18.03 8.22
N ASN A 103 6.46 -17.40 9.24
CA ASN A 103 7.31 -18.06 10.23
C ASN A 103 6.55 -18.88 11.29
N ASP A 104 5.23 -18.96 11.20
CA ASP A 104 4.39 -19.62 12.18
C ASP A 104 4.70 -21.10 12.46
N PRO A 105 5.30 -21.92 11.55
CA PRO A 105 5.71 -23.28 11.92
C PRO A 105 6.72 -23.34 13.09
N CYS A 106 7.51 -22.30 13.27
CA CYS A 106 8.45 -22.15 14.39
C CYS A 106 7.85 -21.46 15.62
N GLY A 107 6.56 -21.11 15.57
CA GLY A 107 5.87 -20.40 16.64
C GLY A 107 5.81 -21.19 17.95
N LYS A 108 5.74 -20.47 19.07
CA LYS A 108 5.63 -21.06 20.41
C LYS A 108 4.18 -21.19 20.88
N MET A 109 3.26 -20.42 20.31
CA MET A 109 1.85 -20.46 20.66
C MET A 109 1.10 -21.49 19.81
N ARG A 110 0.14 -22.20 20.41
CA ARG A 110 -0.66 -23.23 19.74
C ARG A 110 -2.14 -23.10 20.06
N ILE A 111 -2.98 -23.35 19.06
CA ILE A 111 -4.44 -23.53 19.19
C ILE A 111 -4.72 -24.96 18.77
N SER A 112 -4.93 -25.86 19.74
CA SER A 112 -5.00 -27.30 19.46
C SER A 112 -3.75 -27.76 18.69
N SER A 113 -3.90 -28.31 17.49
CA SER A 113 -2.80 -28.75 16.62
C SER A 113 -2.17 -27.63 15.77
N ILE A 114 -2.74 -26.43 15.73
CA ILE A 114 -2.31 -25.33 14.84
C ILE A 114 -1.31 -24.44 15.57
N VAL A 115 -0.16 -24.15 14.94
CA VAL A 115 0.81 -23.19 15.48
C VAL A 115 0.35 -21.77 15.15
N ALA A 116 0.19 -20.96 16.20
CA ALA A 116 -0.46 -19.67 16.12
C ALA A 116 0.51 -18.48 16.04
N GLY A 117 1.81 -18.66 16.26
CA GLY A 117 2.83 -17.60 16.23
C GLY A 117 3.53 -17.39 17.58
N TRP A 118 3.81 -16.13 17.93
CA TRP A 118 4.48 -15.73 19.18
C TRP A 118 3.65 -14.73 19.99
N ALA A 119 3.93 -14.63 21.29
CA ALA A 119 3.22 -13.74 22.20
C ALA A 119 3.68 -12.27 22.08
N THR A 120 4.88 -12.04 21.54
CA THR A 120 5.50 -10.71 21.37
C THR A 120 6.19 -10.56 20.01
N SER A 121 6.39 -9.31 19.60
CA SER A 121 7.13 -8.94 18.38
C SER A 121 8.60 -9.34 18.45
N THR A 122 9.27 -9.08 19.58
CA THR A 122 10.68 -9.44 19.80
C THR A 122 10.91 -10.95 19.65
N GLU A 123 10.01 -11.79 20.15
CA GLU A 123 10.11 -13.24 19.98
C GLU A 123 9.96 -13.66 18.51
N ALA A 124 9.03 -13.06 17.77
CA ALA A 124 8.86 -13.34 16.34
C ALA A 124 10.09 -12.91 15.52
N LEU A 125 10.67 -11.74 15.84
CA LEU A 125 11.84 -11.19 15.17
C LEU A 125 13.10 -12.02 15.38
N ALA A 126 13.24 -12.72 16.51
CA ALA A 126 14.36 -13.65 16.75
C ALA A 126 14.42 -14.82 15.75
N PHE A 127 13.36 -15.03 14.96
CA PHE A 127 13.26 -16.08 13.94
C PHE A 127 13.14 -15.52 12.53
N GLN A 128 13.35 -14.21 12.33
CA GLN A 128 13.16 -13.57 11.03
C GLN A 128 14.06 -14.17 9.93
N ASP A 129 15.28 -14.60 10.25
CA ASP A 129 16.29 -15.06 9.28
C ASP A 129 16.46 -16.58 9.22
N LYS A 130 15.60 -17.32 9.93
CA LYS A 130 15.60 -18.79 9.92
C LYS A 130 14.77 -19.30 8.75
N GLU A 131 15.43 -19.64 7.66
CA GLU A 131 14.76 -20.11 6.42
C GLU A 131 13.87 -21.34 6.65
N GLU A 132 14.24 -22.22 7.59
CA GLU A 132 13.45 -23.38 8.00
C GLU A 132 12.08 -23.00 8.58
N CYS A 133 11.93 -21.77 9.09
CA CYS A 133 10.65 -21.27 9.57
C CYS A 133 9.74 -20.79 8.44
N PHE A 134 10.24 -20.59 7.23
CA PHE A 134 9.48 -20.13 6.07
C PHE A 134 9.39 -21.22 5.00
N PRO A 135 8.76 -22.38 5.29
CA PRO A 135 8.72 -23.49 4.35
C PRO A 135 7.97 -23.06 3.08
N LEU A 136 8.57 -23.35 1.92
CA LEU A 136 7.88 -23.23 0.64
C LEU A 136 6.65 -24.14 0.67
N GLN A 137 5.46 -23.62 0.38
CA GLN A 137 4.34 -24.51 0.11
C GLN A 137 4.60 -25.18 -1.24
N THR A 138 4.63 -26.52 -1.23
CA THR A 138 4.94 -27.35 -2.41
C THR A 138 3.74 -27.58 -3.31
N ALA A 139 2.55 -27.08 -2.94
CA ALA A 139 1.41 -27.03 -3.84
C ALA A 139 1.69 -25.99 -4.94
N ALA A 140 1.35 -26.31 -6.19
CA ALA A 140 1.58 -25.48 -7.37
C ALA A 140 1.36 -23.99 -7.07
N ASP A 141 2.33 -23.14 -7.46
CA ASP A 141 2.35 -21.70 -7.16
C ASP A 141 0.96 -21.09 -7.38
N TYR A 142 0.25 -20.87 -6.27
CA TYR A 142 -1.04 -20.21 -6.32
C TYR A 142 -0.77 -18.73 -6.51
N VAL A 143 -1.22 -18.19 -7.66
CA VAL A 143 -1.13 -16.76 -7.94
C VAL A 143 -2.38 -16.09 -7.37
N ASP A 144 -2.17 -15.22 -6.40
CA ASP A 144 -3.19 -14.39 -5.76
C ASP A 144 -2.96 -12.92 -6.16
N PRO A 145 -3.53 -12.46 -7.29
CA PRO A 145 -3.23 -11.14 -7.81
C PRO A 145 -3.75 -10.04 -6.88
N VAL A 146 -2.86 -9.10 -6.52
CA VAL A 146 -3.18 -7.90 -5.75
C VAL A 146 -3.12 -6.68 -6.65
N ARG A 147 -4.17 -5.87 -6.66
CA ARG A 147 -4.26 -4.62 -7.43
C ARG A 147 -4.06 -3.41 -6.53
N LEU A 148 -3.18 -2.51 -6.94
CA LEU A 148 -2.93 -1.20 -6.33
C LEU A 148 -3.52 -0.12 -7.24
N ASP A 149 -4.56 0.58 -6.81
CA ASP A 149 -5.18 1.67 -7.60
C ASP A 149 -4.60 3.03 -7.20
N PHE A 150 -4.20 3.83 -8.19
CA PHE A 150 -3.63 5.15 -8.02
C PHE A 150 -4.44 6.22 -8.75
N ALA A 151 -4.41 7.44 -8.20
CA ALA A 151 -4.85 8.64 -8.88
C ALA A 151 -3.71 9.66 -8.93
N PHE A 152 -3.51 10.29 -10.09
CA PHE A 152 -2.48 11.30 -10.27
C PHE A 152 -3.01 12.67 -9.83
N GLN A 153 -2.52 13.20 -8.71
CA GLN A 153 -2.99 14.43 -8.10
C GLN A 153 -1.79 15.31 -7.79
N LYS A 154 -1.82 16.58 -8.22
CA LYS A 154 -0.76 17.56 -7.93
C LYS A 154 0.66 17.04 -8.27
N ASN A 155 0.83 16.47 -9.45
CA ASN A 155 2.09 15.85 -9.92
C ASN A 155 2.57 14.64 -9.09
N GLN A 156 1.68 13.97 -8.35
CA GLN A 156 2.00 12.81 -7.54
C GLN A 156 1.00 11.68 -7.73
N TRP A 157 1.47 10.44 -7.73
CA TRP A 157 0.63 9.25 -7.67
C TRP A 157 0.18 8.97 -6.25
N VAL A 158 -1.11 9.09 -5.99
CA VAL A 158 -1.72 8.82 -4.69
C VAL A 158 -2.39 7.45 -4.73
N LEU A 159 -1.90 6.50 -3.92
CA LEU A 159 -2.55 5.21 -3.74
C LEU A 159 -3.94 5.44 -3.12
N LYS A 160 -4.96 4.82 -3.70
CA LYS A 160 -6.36 4.92 -3.27
C LYS A 160 -6.90 3.61 -2.72
N ARG A 161 -6.39 2.47 -3.19
CA ARG A 161 -6.93 1.16 -2.85
C ARG A 161 -5.91 0.06 -3.06
N VAL A 162 -6.01 -0.98 -2.23
CA VAL A 162 -5.36 -2.27 -2.43
C VAL A 162 -6.44 -3.35 -2.43
N THR A 163 -6.49 -4.21 -3.43
CA THR A 163 -7.56 -5.21 -3.59
C THR A 163 -6.99 -6.55 -4.00
N ARG A 164 -7.40 -7.63 -3.31
CA ARG A 164 -7.16 -9.01 -3.78
C ARG A 164 -8.19 -9.32 -4.85
N ILE A 165 -7.74 -9.54 -6.08
CA ILE A 165 -8.63 -9.63 -7.25
C ILE A 165 -9.53 -10.86 -7.18
N GLU A 166 -9.01 -12.01 -6.75
CA GLU A 166 -9.77 -13.26 -6.72
C GLU A 166 -11.06 -13.15 -5.88
N HIS A 167 -10.98 -12.43 -4.76
CA HIS A 167 -12.12 -12.29 -3.85
C HIS A 167 -12.83 -10.94 -3.99
N ALA A 168 -12.32 -10.04 -4.83
CA ALA A 168 -12.76 -8.64 -4.93
C ALA A 168 -12.86 -7.93 -3.55
N MET A 169 -11.98 -8.31 -2.61
CA MET A 169 -11.94 -7.76 -1.25
C MET A 169 -10.68 -6.93 -1.04
N PRO A 170 -10.71 -5.94 -0.13
CA PRO A 170 -9.49 -5.24 0.29
C PRO A 170 -8.43 -6.22 0.81
N ASP A 171 -7.16 -6.00 0.44
CA ASP A 171 -6.07 -6.69 1.14
C ASP A 171 -5.86 -6.00 2.50
N GLY A 172 -6.27 -6.63 3.59
CA GLY A 172 -6.23 -5.99 4.91
C GLY A 172 -4.82 -5.56 5.36
N LEU A 173 -3.80 -6.41 5.14
CA LEU A 173 -2.44 -6.13 5.62
C LEU A 173 -1.73 -5.10 4.74
N LEU A 174 -1.84 -5.23 3.41
CA LEU A 174 -1.22 -4.29 2.48
C LEU A 174 -1.96 -2.94 2.48
N SER A 175 -3.29 -2.93 2.66
CA SER A 175 -4.02 -1.68 2.89
C SER A 175 -3.57 -1.03 4.19
N ALA A 176 -3.38 -1.79 5.28
CA ALA A 176 -2.92 -1.23 6.55
C ALA A 176 -1.51 -0.64 6.46
N VAL A 177 -0.57 -1.30 5.77
CA VAL A 177 0.81 -0.81 5.70
C VAL A 177 0.97 0.41 4.80
N TRP A 178 0.20 0.50 3.71
CA TRP A 178 0.36 1.54 2.69
C TRP A 178 -0.67 2.67 2.72
N LEU A 179 -1.89 2.38 3.18
CA LEU A 179 -2.99 3.35 3.26
C LEU A 179 -3.36 3.72 4.69
N ASP A 180 -2.72 3.10 5.69
CA ASP A 180 -3.04 3.28 7.12
C ASP A 180 -4.51 2.94 7.45
N VAL A 181 -5.09 2.00 6.69
CA VAL A 181 -6.45 1.51 6.91
C VAL A 181 -6.43 0.43 7.97
N GLN A 182 -7.23 0.57 9.02
CA GLN A 182 -7.28 -0.46 10.06
C GLN A 182 -7.94 -1.74 9.55
N SER A 183 -7.37 -2.89 9.93
CA SER A 183 -7.96 -4.21 9.75
C SER A 183 -8.37 -4.73 11.12
N ASP A 184 -9.58 -5.28 11.22
CA ASP A 184 -10.18 -5.70 12.50
C ASP A 184 -9.41 -6.84 13.18
N ASN A 185 -8.70 -7.66 12.41
CA ASN A 185 -8.11 -8.90 12.90
C ASN A 185 -6.61 -9.00 12.69
N ALA A 186 -6.02 -8.36 11.68
CA ALA A 186 -4.60 -8.50 11.36
C ALA A 186 -3.97 -7.15 11.03
N VAL A 187 -3.06 -6.67 11.86
CA VAL A 187 -2.48 -5.33 11.73
C VAL A 187 -0.95 -5.39 11.68
N PRO A 188 -0.28 -4.52 10.88
CA PRO A 188 1.16 -4.32 10.99
C PRO A 188 1.55 -3.95 12.42
N VAL A 189 2.69 -4.45 12.89
CA VAL A 189 3.18 -4.08 14.22
C VAL A 189 3.75 -2.67 14.18
N THR A 190 3.35 -1.85 15.16
CA THR A 190 3.69 -0.43 15.27
C THR A 190 4.41 -0.07 16.57
N ASP A 191 4.89 -1.05 17.33
CA ASP A 191 5.88 -0.81 18.40
C ASP A 191 7.24 -0.40 17.79
N PRO A 192 8.23 0.10 18.58
CA PRO A 192 9.49 0.60 18.01
C PRO A 192 10.22 -0.40 17.12
N ASP A 193 10.29 -1.67 17.53
CA ASP A 193 10.94 -2.74 16.76
C ASP A 193 10.19 -3.03 15.47
N GLY A 194 8.86 -3.11 15.54
CA GLY A 194 7.99 -3.35 14.39
C GLY A 194 7.95 -2.19 13.41
N GLN A 195 8.01 -0.94 13.88
CA GLN A 195 8.14 0.23 13.00
C GLN A 195 9.45 0.20 12.23
N LEU A 196 10.56 -0.09 12.92
CA LEU A 196 11.87 -0.21 12.28
C LEU A 196 11.85 -1.33 11.23
N PHE A 197 11.38 -2.51 11.61
CA PHE A 197 11.31 -3.67 10.73
C PHE A 197 10.40 -3.46 9.52
N ASN A 198 9.24 -2.84 9.71
CA ASN A 198 8.25 -2.62 8.65
C ASN A 198 8.52 -1.34 7.82
N SER A 199 9.46 -0.49 8.20
CA SER A 199 9.75 0.78 7.51
C SER A 199 10.00 0.64 6.00
N PRO A 200 10.67 -0.41 5.48
CA PRO A 200 10.88 -0.56 4.04
C PRO A 200 9.59 -0.66 3.23
N TRP A 201 8.49 -1.18 3.82
CA TRP A 201 7.20 -1.29 3.15
C TRP A 201 6.62 0.08 2.80
N LYS A 202 6.71 1.06 3.71
CA LYS A 202 6.24 2.42 3.46
C LYS A 202 7.10 3.11 2.40
N ALA A 203 8.42 2.92 2.47
CA ALA A 203 9.36 3.49 1.51
C ALA A 203 9.16 2.96 0.08
N ALA A 204 8.72 1.70 -0.08
CA ALA A 204 8.52 1.09 -1.39
C ALA A 204 7.45 1.77 -2.27
N LEU A 205 6.53 2.54 -1.67
CA LEU A 205 5.46 3.24 -2.38
C LEU A 205 5.57 4.77 -2.40
N GLN A 206 6.55 5.36 -1.72
CA GLN A 206 6.82 6.79 -1.77
C GLN A 206 7.58 7.12 -3.06
#